data_AF-A0A2H5ATT8-F1
#
_entry.id   AF-A0A2H5ATT8-F1
#
_cell.length_a   1.000
_cell.length_b   1.000
_cell.length_c   1.000
_cell.angle_alpha   90.00
_cell.angle_beta   90.00
_cell.angle_gamma   90.00
#
_symmetry.space_group_name_H-M   'P 1'
#
loop_
_entity.id
_entity.type
_entity.pdbx_description
1 polymer ?
#
loop_
_entity_poly.entity_id
_entity_poly.type
_entity_poly.pdbx_seq_one_letter_code
_entity_poly.pdbx_strand_id
1 'polypeptide(L)'
;MNLVPVLGAVLAISIAVGALAISQRLRPALAPDEEAPAPHAALSTIGAGLLSGFVLLTGFLVATGWAAHTTKVVPPSGLYAADAAAGCAVLLYPALAGLPFTARHATAVACFGALVGYTLSMAVQLRP
;
A
#
# COMPACT_ATOMS: atom_id res chain seq x y z
N MET A 1 4.54 5.80 -24.58
CA MET A 1 4.79 5.16 -23.27
C MET A 1 3.51 5.25 -22.46
N ASN A 2 3.05 4.14 -21.87
CA ASN A 2 1.85 4.18 -21.03
C ASN A 2 2.24 4.77 -19.66
N LEU A 3 1.64 5.91 -19.29
CA LEU A 3 1.99 6.66 -18.06
C LEU A 3 1.19 6.21 -16.84
N VAL A 4 0.13 5.41 -17.02
CA VAL A 4 -0.73 4.93 -15.93
C VAL A 4 0.04 4.29 -14.79
N PRO A 5 1.03 3.40 -15.02
CA PRO A 5 1.74 2.78 -13.91
C PRO A 5 2.70 3.71 -13.17
N VAL A 6 3.24 4.69 -13.87
CA VAL A 6 4.07 5.74 -13.25
C VAL A 6 3.19 6.65 -12.39
N LEU A 7 2.01 7.04 -12.89
CA LEU A 7 1.05 7.84 -12.12
C LEU A 7 0.54 7.09 -10.89
N GLY A 8 0.25 5.79 -11.02
CA GLY A 8 -0.13 4.94 -9.90
C GLY A 8 0.96 4.86 -8.82
N ALA A 9 2.22 4.68 -9.23
CA ALA A 9 3.36 4.69 -8.32
C ALA A 9 3.51 6.03 -7.60
N VAL A 10 3.46 7.16 -8.33
CA VAL A 10 3.57 8.51 -7.74
C VAL A 10 2.43 8.78 -6.75
N LEU A 11 1.21 8.40 -7.11
CA LEU A 11 0.05 8.53 -6.22
C LEU A 11 0.23 7.71 -4.94
N ALA A 12 0.62 6.44 -5.05
CA ALA A 12 0.84 5.59 -3.90
C ALA A 12 1.99 6.07 -2.99
N ILE A 13 3.09 6.58 -3.57
CA ILE A 13 4.16 7.26 -2.82
C ILE A 13 3.58 8.43 -2.04
N SER A 14 2.82 9.31 -2.70
CA SER A 14 2.26 10.50 -2.07
C SER A 14 1.33 10.16 -0.91
N ILE A 15 0.52 9.10 -1.04
CA ILE A 15 -0.38 8.62 0.01
C ILE A 15 0.43 8.07 1.19
N ALA A 16 1.40 7.17 0.95
CA ALA A 16 2.15 6.52 2.02
C ALA A 16 3.03 7.51 2.79
N VAL A 17 3.78 8.36 2.07
CA VAL A 17 4.66 9.39 2.68
C VAL A 17 3.81 10.49 3.33
N GLY A 18 2.72 10.91 2.68
CA GLY A 18 1.79 11.91 3.22
C GLY A 18 1.13 11.44 4.51
N ALA A 19 0.64 10.19 4.56
CA ALA A 19 0.07 9.60 5.76
C ALA A 19 1.10 9.53 6.90
N LEU A 20 2.34 9.15 6.59
CA LEU A 20 3.43 9.11 7.57
C LEU A 20 3.74 10.51 8.12
N ALA A 21 3.80 11.52 7.25
CA ALA A 21 4.04 12.91 7.64
C ALA A 21 2.89 13.48 8.50
N ILE A 22 1.64 13.16 8.17
CA ILE A 22 0.46 13.56 8.95
C ILE A 22 0.47 12.87 10.32
N SER A 23 0.74 11.56 10.38
CA SER A 23 0.82 10.80 11.63
C SER A 23 1.83 11.41 12.62
N GLN A 24 2.98 11.87 12.13
CA GLN A 24 3.95 12.58 12.97
C GLN A 24 3.44 13.92 13.50
N ARG A 25 2.75 14.71 12.67
CA ARG A 25 2.19 15.99 13.10
C ARG A 25 1.10 15.83 14.15
N LEU A 26 0.37 14.71 14.11
CA LEU A 26 -0.66 14.37 15.08
C LEU A 26 -0.12 13.68 16.33
N ARG A 27 1.18 13.32 16.36
CA ARG A 27 1.79 12.65 17.52
C ARG A 27 1.80 13.63 18.70
N PRO A 28 1.23 13.26 19.87
CA PRO A 28 1.28 14.08 21.07
C PRO A 28 2.73 14.40 21.45
N ALA A 29 2.98 15.62 21.92
CA ALA A 29 4.27 15.98 22.49
C ALA A 29 4.47 15.16 23.78
N LEU A 30 5.46 14.26 23.76
CA LEU A 30 5.82 13.47 24.94
C LEU A 30 6.38 14.39 26.03
N ALA A 31 6.02 14.09 27.27
CA ALA A 31 6.67 14.72 28.42
C ALA A 31 8.18 14.38 28.42
N PRO A 32 9.06 15.21 29.00
CA PRO A 32 10.51 15.00 28.99
C PRO A 32 10.98 13.65 29.55
N ASP A 33 10.16 13.02 30.40
CA ASP A 33 10.43 11.72 31.05
C ASP A 33 9.73 10.52 30.38
N GLU A 34 8.93 10.72 29.34
CA GLU A 34 8.32 9.62 28.59
C GLU A 34 9.22 9.19 27.43
N GLU A 35 9.48 7.89 27.31
CA GLU A 35 10.11 7.31 26.12
C GLU A 35 9.08 7.14 25.00
N ALA A 36 9.48 7.43 23.76
CA ALA A 36 8.61 7.24 22.60
C ALA A 36 8.15 5.77 22.53
N PRO A 37 6.84 5.49 22.48
CA PRO A 37 6.35 4.13 22.47
C PRO A 37 6.94 3.37 21.27
N ALA A 38 7.64 2.28 21.55
CA ALA A 38 8.21 1.42 20.53
C ALA A 38 7.09 0.86 19.63
N PRO A 39 7.36 0.62 18.33
CA PRO A 39 6.40 -0.05 17.45
C PRO A 39 5.97 -1.37 18.09
N HIS A 40 4.70 -1.50 18.41
CA HIS A 40 4.19 -2.70 19.09
C HIS A 40 4.40 -3.93 18.19
N ALA A 41 5.12 -4.94 18.69
CA ALA A 41 5.43 -6.16 17.94
C ALA A 41 4.16 -6.87 17.41
N ALA A 42 3.04 -6.74 18.14
CA ALA A 42 1.73 -7.23 17.73
C ALA A 42 1.17 -6.58 16.45
N LEU A 43 1.64 -5.38 16.07
CA LEU A 43 1.24 -4.75 14.82
C LEU A 43 1.92 -5.40 13.61
N SER A 44 3.12 -5.97 13.79
CA SER A 44 3.90 -6.61 12.71
C SER A 44 3.12 -7.72 11.98
N THR A 45 2.36 -8.53 12.73
CA THR A 45 1.52 -9.58 12.15
C THR A 45 0.37 -9.02 11.32
N ILE A 46 -0.18 -7.87 11.72
CA ILE A 46 -1.22 -7.15 10.95
C ILE A 46 -0.62 -6.65 9.64
N GLY A 47 0.56 -6.03 9.67
CA GLY A 47 1.26 -5.58 8.47
C GLY A 47 1.54 -6.72 7.50
N ALA A 48 2.04 -7.86 8.00
CA ALA A 48 2.28 -9.05 7.21
C ALA A 48 0.98 -9.64 6.61
N GLY A 49 -0.10 -9.68 7.40
CA GLY A 49 -1.41 -10.14 6.94
C GLY A 49 -1.99 -9.26 5.84
N LEU A 50 -1.95 -7.93 6.01
CA LEU A 50 -2.40 -6.96 5.01
C LEU A 50 -1.61 -7.09 3.71
N LEU A 51 -0.28 -7.19 3.80
CA LEU A 51 0.58 -7.33 2.63
C LEU A 51 0.34 -8.67 1.92
N SER A 52 0.20 -9.76 2.67
CA SER A 52 -0.12 -11.08 2.10
C SER A 52 -1.48 -11.06 1.39
N GLY A 53 -2.51 -10.50 2.01
CA GLY A 53 -3.83 -10.36 1.41
C GLY A 53 -3.80 -9.53 0.13
N PHE A 54 -3.10 -8.40 0.14
CA PHE A 54 -2.88 -7.59 -1.06
C PHE A 54 -2.19 -8.38 -2.18
N VAL A 55 -1.07 -9.05 -1.88
CA VAL A 55 -0.32 -9.84 -2.88
C VAL A 55 -1.19 -10.94 -3.49
N LEU A 56 -2.02 -11.63 -2.69
CA LEU A 56 -2.93 -12.66 -3.18
C LEU A 56 -4.04 -12.08 -4.07
N LEU A 57 -4.68 -10.99 -3.64
CA LEU A 57 -5.74 -10.33 -4.41
C LEU A 57 -5.21 -9.77 -5.74
N THR A 58 -4.13 -9.01 -5.69
CA THR A 58 -3.50 -8.42 -6.88
C THR A 58 -2.99 -9.53 -7.81
N GLY A 59 -2.35 -10.56 -7.27
CA GLY A 59 -1.86 -11.71 -8.05
C GLY A 59 -3.00 -12.43 -8.78
N PHE A 60 -4.12 -12.66 -8.10
CA PHE A 60 -5.32 -13.23 -8.70
C PHE A 60 -5.89 -12.34 -9.81
N LEU A 61 -5.98 -11.02 -9.60
CA LEU A 61 -6.46 -10.07 -10.60
C LEU A 61 -5.57 -10.01 -11.85
N VAL A 62 -4.25 -10.03 -11.67
CA VAL A 62 -3.29 -10.05 -12.78
C VAL A 62 -3.45 -11.35 -13.58
N ALA A 63 -3.50 -12.50 -12.89
CA ALA A 63 -3.66 -13.81 -13.53
C ALA A 63 -4.99 -13.93 -14.28
N THR A 64 -6.09 -13.49 -13.66
CA THR A 64 -7.43 -13.54 -14.27
C THR A 64 -7.58 -12.51 -15.39
N GLY A 65 -6.99 -11.32 -15.29
CA GLY A 65 -6.94 -10.34 -16.37
C GLY A 65 -6.25 -10.89 -17.63
N TRP A 66 -5.12 -11.58 -17.45
CA TRP A 66 -4.43 -12.26 -18.56
C TRP A 66 -5.29 -13.37 -19.16
N ALA A 67 -5.90 -14.20 -18.31
CA ALA A 67 -6.77 -15.28 -18.76
C ALA A 67 -8.04 -14.77 -19.45
N ALA A 68 -8.57 -13.61 -19.06
CA ALA A 68 -9.78 -13.04 -19.64
C ALA A 68 -9.62 -12.73 -21.13
N HIS A 69 -8.42 -12.34 -21.57
CA HIS A 69 -8.12 -12.08 -22.98
C HIS A 69 -8.26 -13.32 -23.87
N THR A 70 -8.10 -14.52 -23.32
CA THR A 70 -8.20 -15.78 -24.07
C THR A 70 -9.51 -16.52 -23.79
N THR A 71 -10.02 -16.48 -22.56
CA THR A 71 -11.17 -17.27 -22.11
C THR A 71 -12.49 -16.48 -22.10
N LYS A 72 -12.46 -15.15 -22.22
CA LYS A 72 -13.61 -14.23 -22.07
C LYS A 72 -14.32 -14.30 -20.71
N VAL A 73 -13.72 -14.96 -19.71
CA VAL A 73 -14.21 -14.95 -18.33
C VAL A 73 -13.70 -13.69 -17.65
N VAL A 74 -14.61 -12.80 -17.25
CA VAL A 74 -14.27 -11.51 -16.66
C VAL A 74 -14.26 -11.62 -15.12
N PRO A 75 -13.20 -11.18 -14.43
CA PRO A 75 -13.19 -11.16 -12.97
C PRO A 75 -14.24 -10.19 -12.42
N PRO A 76 -14.88 -10.52 -11.27
CA PRO A 76 -15.91 -9.69 -10.69
C PRO A 76 -15.36 -8.30 -10.30
N SER A 77 -16.10 -7.23 -10.65
CA SER A 77 -15.67 -5.84 -10.42
C SER A 77 -15.41 -5.52 -8.95
N GLY A 78 -16.14 -6.14 -8.03
CA GLY A 78 -15.95 -5.99 -6.58
C GLY A 78 -14.55 -6.39 -6.11
N LEU A 79 -13.86 -7.28 -6.84
CA LEU A 79 -12.53 -7.76 -6.48
C LEU A 79 -11.46 -6.69 -6.72
N TYR A 80 -11.63 -5.83 -7.73
CA TYR A 80 -10.78 -4.64 -7.93
C TYR A 80 -10.97 -3.61 -6.81
N ALA A 81 -12.19 -3.43 -6.32
CA ALA A 81 -12.45 -2.54 -5.19
C ALA A 81 -11.81 -3.08 -3.90
N ALA A 82 -11.89 -4.40 -3.67
CA ALA A 82 -11.23 -5.06 -2.55
C ALA A 82 -9.70 -4.94 -2.62
N ASP A 83 -9.11 -5.11 -3.80
CA ASP A 83 -7.67 -4.95 -4.04
C ASP A 83 -7.20 -3.51 -3.81
N ALA A 84 -7.97 -2.52 -4.28
CA ALA A 84 -7.71 -1.10 -4.00
C ALA A 84 -7.79 -0.79 -2.49
N ALA A 85 -8.79 -1.34 -1.79
CA ALA A 85 -8.90 -1.17 -0.34
C ALA A 85 -7.73 -1.83 0.40
N ALA A 86 -7.30 -3.02 -0.01
CA ALA A 86 -6.14 -3.72 0.54
C ALA A 86 -4.85 -2.91 0.30
N GLY A 87 -4.64 -2.41 -0.92
CA GLY A 87 -3.52 -1.55 -1.26
C GLY A 87 -3.49 -0.28 -0.41
N CYS A 88 -4.63 0.39 -0.23
CA CYS A 88 -4.75 1.55 0.65
C CYS A 88 -4.39 1.20 2.11
N ALA A 89 -4.91 0.10 2.65
CA ALA A 89 -4.60 -0.33 4.01
C ALA A 89 -3.09 -0.60 4.19
N VAL A 90 -2.47 -1.23 3.21
CA VAL A 90 -1.03 -1.51 3.17
C VAL A 90 -0.21 -0.21 3.12
N LEU A 91 -0.62 0.78 2.33
CA LEU A 91 0.06 2.09 2.24
C LEU A 91 -0.05 2.91 3.53
N LEU A 92 -1.17 2.77 4.25
CA LEU A 92 -1.41 3.49 5.51
C LEU A 92 -0.74 2.80 6.72
N TYR A 93 -0.50 1.49 6.64
CA TYR A 93 0.03 0.71 7.75
C TYR A 93 1.34 1.28 8.35
N PRO A 94 2.35 1.72 7.58
CA PRO A 94 3.55 2.37 8.14
C PRO A 94 3.26 3.57 9.07
N ALA A 95 2.27 4.38 8.69
CA ALA A 95 1.85 5.55 9.47
C ALA A 95 1.09 5.15 10.75
N LEU A 96 0.28 4.09 10.66
CA LEU A 96 -0.48 3.52 11.78
C LEU A 96 0.41 2.75 12.76
N ALA A 97 1.46 2.09 12.26
CA ALA A 97 2.46 1.38 13.07
C ALA A 97 3.38 2.33 13.86
N GLY A 98 3.26 3.65 13.64
CA GLY A 98 3.99 4.66 14.38
C GLY A 98 5.46 4.80 13.97
N LEU A 99 5.80 4.50 12.70
CA LEU A 99 7.17 4.68 12.21
C LEU A 99 7.62 6.15 12.30
N PRO A 100 8.87 6.41 12.73
CA PRO A 100 9.40 7.76 12.80
C PRO A 100 9.67 8.34 11.40
N PHE A 101 9.35 9.61 11.17
CA PHE A 101 9.62 10.28 9.88
C PHE A 101 11.07 10.77 9.81
N THR A 102 11.97 9.80 9.63
CA THR A 102 13.38 10.08 9.28
C THR A 102 13.58 9.83 7.79
N ALA A 103 14.62 10.42 7.19
CA ALA A 103 14.93 10.25 5.76
C ALA A 103 15.00 8.77 5.34
N ARG A 104 15.56 7.91 6.20
CA ARG A 104 15.64 6.45 5.97
C ARG A 104 14.27 5.81 5.84
N HIS A 105 13.36 6.07 6.79
CA HIS A 105 12.02 5.48 6.77
C HIS A 105 11.17 6.07 5.64
N ALA A 106 11.27 7.37 5.39
CA ALA A 106 10.59 8.02 4.28
C ALA A 106 11.00 7.41 2.93
N THR A 107 12.30 7.15 2.72
CA THR A 107 12.81 6.49 1.50
C THR A 107 12.28 5.07 1.38
N ALA A 108 12.30 4.28 2.46
CA ALA A 108 11.78 2.92 2.45
C ALA A 108 10.28 2.88 2.14
N VAL A 109 9.49 3.76 2.76
CA VAL A 109 8.04 3.90 2.55
C VAL A 109 7.73 4.39 1.13
N ALA A 110 8.56 5.27 0.56
CA ALA A 110 8.43 5.70 -0.83
C ALA A 110 8.66 4.54 -1.81
N CYS A 111 9.76 3.78 -1.66
CA CYS A 111 10.03 2.62 -2.52
C CYS A 111 8.91 1.57 -2.41
N PHE A 112 8.42 1.34 -1.20
CA PHE A 112 7.29 0.46 -0.95
C PHE A 112 6.01 0.93 -1.63
N GLY A 113 5.66 2.21 -1.46
CA GLY A 113 4.49 2.81 -2.11
C GLY A 113 4.60 2.78 -3.63
N ALA A 114 5.79 3.01 -4.18
CA ALA A 114 6.04 2.92 -5.63
C ALA A 114 5.69 1.53 -6.17
N LEU A 115 6.12 0.48 -5.46
CA LEU A 115 5.89 -0.90 -5.85
C LEU A 115 4.39 -1.26 -5.79
N VAL A 116 3.72 -0.91 -4.69
CA VAL A 116 2.27 -1.15 -4.52
C VAL A 116 1.45 -0.39 -5.58
N GLY A 117 1.75 0.88 -5.83
CA GLY A 117 1.05 1.68 -6.83
C GLY A 117 1.28 1.16 -8.25
N TYR A 118 2.49 0.72 -8.55
CA TYR A 118 2.80 0.10 -9.84
C TYR A 118 2.03 -1.21 -10.04
N THR A 119 2.02 -2.11 -9.06
CA THR A 119 1.32 -3.41 -9.21
C THR A 119 -0.19 -3.25 -9.31
N LEU A 120 -0.78 -2.36 -8.50
CA LEU A 120 -2.21 -2.07 -8.54
C LEU A 120 -2.62 -1.48 -9.90
N SER A 121 -1.85 -0.53 -10.41
CA SER A 121 -2.11 0.08 -11.72
C SER A 121 -2.00 -0.93 -12.87
N MET A 122 -1.12 -1.93 -12.76
CA MET A 122 -1.01 -3.00 -13.74
C MET A 122 -2.22 -3.93 -13.68
N ALA A 123 -2.66 -4.33 -12.48
CA ALA A 123 -3.87 -5.14 -12.31
C ALA A 123 -5.10 -4.47 -12.95
N VAL A 124 -5.25 -3.16 -12.77
CA VAL A 124 -6.35 -2.39 -13.37
C VAL A 124 -6.23 -2.31 -14.90
N GLN A 125 -5.04 -2.15 -15.45
CA GLN A 125 -4.83 -2.10 -16.91
C GLN A 125 -5.09 -3.44 -17.61
N LEU A 126 -4.96 -4.54 -16.89
CA LEU A 126 -5.26 -5.89 -17.39
C LEU A 126 -6.75 -6.25 -17.30
N ARG A 127 -7.59 -5.30 -16.87
CA ARG A 127 -9.04 -5.48 -16.90
C ARG A 127 -9.50 -5.52 -18.37
N PRO A 128 -10.27 -6.57 -18.77
CA PRO A 128 -10.78 -6.72 -20.13
C PRO A 128 -11.85 -5.68 -20.48
#